data_AF-A0AAU2EWX5-F1
#
_entry.id   AF-A0AAU2EWX5-F1
#
_cell.length_a   1.000
_cell.length_b   1.000
_cell.length_c   1.000
_cell.angle_alpha   90.00
_cell.angle_beta   90.00
_cell.angle_gamma   90.00
#
_symmetry.space_group_name_H-M   'P 1'
#
loop_
_entity.id
_entity.type
_entity.pdbx_description
1 polymer ?
#
loop_
_entity_poly.entity_id
_entity_poly.type
_entity_poly.pdbx_seq_one_letter_code
_entity_poly.pdbx_strand_id
1 'polypeptide(L)'
;MGISLSGEGRHRRRVRIAVPFVAAGLAAAVTGALMMSSANAATALPQPTADLSRSAVPSTAELKERVAGAATGDGTLASKKTSLTAGSVGGTKDAKIIGGSTTTISAAPYMAQLWYYDDKGTPDATGDDVDFFCGGAVIAPTKILTAAHCVKGYNWKANGAVVTGTATLPDADGNTNGTVSGVWRQWNNPSYSSVTFDNDVAVLTLAYPVKAAPIRMTTAGDTVSYKALTNAKVFGWGRTTSTTQDISPTLKTATLPIQSDATCKGAYGTDFVAGHMVCAGTPATGSDTGTTTACNGDSGGPLVVAGKVVGVVSWGVTDCVEKGAYSVFSKVTSYVGAVYPRVEDANLSGDQLADLWLRRASTKVGYEKDSKGTSFGPSVVWGNWDGVNVVLQTDLNRDDYQDLVVRDSATGAVYWMHYVPDSESWATTQIFANWKSRTRIITPGDVTGDYKPDVLSVDSAGALWIYPGNGNGTFGSPSKVSTGWNQYSTIVGHGDFTGDGKADLLARTKTGGVGYLLKGNGKTGSQAFVPRVKVRSWSGFNTLVTPGDVTGDGKADFLARTPTGVMYLYPGTGTGTSAIFGTPKSVGTDYKQWDIIS
;
A
#
# COMPACT_ATOMS: atom_id res chain seq x y z
N MET A 1 24.15 -70.06 17.87
CA MET A 1 23.63 -71.18 18.70
C MET A 1 22.90 -70.53 19.85
N GLY A 2 21.59 -70.55 20.01
CA GLY A 2 20.62 -71.55 19.60
C GLY A 2 19.99 -72.11 20.87
N ILE A 3 18.69 -71.82 21.05
CA ILE A 3 17.66 -72.70 21.65
C ILE A 3 17.79 -72.91 23.18
N SER A 4 16.76 -73.11 24.00
CA SER A 4 15.31 -72.86 24.06
C SER A 4 14.81 -73.68 25.27
N LEU A 5 13.69 -73.25 25.89
CA LEU A 5 12.74 -74.03 26.72
C LEU A 5 13.25 -74.50 28.10
N SER A 6 12.44 -74.61 29.15
CA SER A 6 10.99 -74.80 29.32
C SER A 6 10.57 -74.27 30.71
N GLY A 7 9.36 -73.72 30.89
CA GLY A 7 8.16 -74.46 31.36
C GLY A 7 7.91 -74.11 32.84
N GLU A 8 6.75 -74.02 33.46
CA GLU A 8 5.30 -74.12 33.24
C GLU A 8 4.68 -73.27 34.40
N GLY A 9 3.43 -72.84 34.52
CA GLY A 9 2.17 -73.16 33.86
C GLY A 9 0.98 -72.49 34.58
N ARG A 10 -0.14 -72.43 33.83
CA ARG A 10 -1.58 -72.47 34.21
C ARG A 10 -2.16 -71.33 35.09
N HIS A 11 -3.39 -70.80 34.91
CA HIS A 11 -4.68 -71.27 34.37
C HIS A 11 -5.49 -70.07 33.78
N ARG A 12 -5.92 -70.07 32.51
CA ARG A 12 -7.26 -70.41 31.91
C ARG A 12 -8.50 -69.58 32.33
N ARG A 13 -9.09 -68.85 31.36
CA ARG A 13 -10.41 -69.08 30.67
C ARG A 13 -10.67 -67.92 29.66
N ARG A 14 -10.55 -68.12 28.34
CA ARG A 14 -11.57 -68.50 27.28
C ARG A 14 -12.73 -67.50 27.18
N VAL A 15 -13.07 -66.91 26.01
CA VAL A 15 -13.62 -67.46 24.73
C VAL A 15 -13.47 -66.34 23.65
N ARG A 16 -12.78 -66.46 22.49
CA ARG A 16 -13.04 -67.10 21.15
C ARG A 16 -14.28 -66.55 20.38
N ILE A 17 -14.34 -66.23 19.07
CA ILE A 17 -13.48 -66.48 17.89
C ILE A 17 -14.02 -65.70 16.64
N ALA A 18 -13.09 -65.31 15.76
CA ALA A 18 -13.06 -65.24 14.27
C ALA A 18 -13.99 -64.37 13.38
N VAL A 19 -13.30 -63.70 12.45
CA VAL A 19 -13.62 -63.36 11.03
C VAL A 19 -12.87 -64.43 10.16
N PRO A 20 -13.08 -64.71 8.84
CA PRO A 20 -13.71 -63.94 7.74
C PRO A 20 -14.48 -64.76 6.66
N PHE A 21 -15.05 -64.08 5.65
CA PHE A 21 -14.91 -64.31 4.18
C PHE A 21 -16.10 -63.79 3.34
N VAL A 22 -15.77 -63.41 2.11
CA VAL A 22 -16.49 -62.63 1.09
C VAL A 22 -17.70 -63.37 0.48
N ALA A 23 -18.78 -62.64 0.20
CA ALA A 23 -19.69 -62.94 -0.91
C ALA A 23 -20.40 -61.67 -1.40
N ALA A 24 -20.31 -61.41 -2.71
CA ALA A 24 -21.08 -60.39 -3.42
C ALA A 24 -22.56 -60.80 -3.52
N GLY A 25 -23.47 -59.84 -3.38
CA GLY A 25 -24.91 -60.04 -3.56
C GLY A 25 -25.60 -58.73 -3.92
N LEU A 26 -26.16 -58.69 -5.13
CA LEU A 26 -26.92 -57.59 -5.71
C LEU A 26 -28.18 -57.23 -4.90
N ALA A 27 -28.47 -55.93 -4.85
CA ALA A 27 -29.76 -55.23 -4.88
C ALA A 27 -31.04 -55.92 -4.33
N ALA A 28 -31.63 -55.28 -3.32
CA ALA A 28 -33.09 -55.16 -3.20
C ALA A 28 -33.44 -53.76 -2.69
N ALA A 29 -34.13 -52.99 -3.52
CA ALA A 29 -34.66 -51.68 -3.21
C ALA A 29 -35.85 -51.79 -2.24
N VAL A 30 -35.87 -50.95 -1.20
CA VAL A 30 -37.10 -50.60 -0.49
C VAL A 30 -37.25 -49.09 -0.53
N THR A 31 -38.23 -48.68 -1.34
CA THR A 31 -38.63 -47.31 -1.61
C THR A 31 -39.34 -46.75 -0.37
N GLY A 32 -38.57 -46.18 0.55
CA GLY A 32 -39.10 -45.30 1.59
C GLY A 32 -39.17 -43.88 1.04
N ALA A 33 -40.34 -43.46 0.57
CA ALA A 33 -40.59 -42.07 0.19
C ALA A 33 -40.59 -41.18 1.45
N LEU A 34 -39.40 -40.77 1.91
CA LEU A 34 -39.28 -39.56 2.71
C LEU A 34 -39.45 -38.39 1.75
N MET A 35 -40.60 -37.71 1.85
CA MET A 35 -40.75 -36.34 1.38
C MET A 35 -39.82 -35.43 2.19
N MET A 36 -38.52 -35.48 1.90
CA MET A 36 -37.62 -34.40 2.25
C MET A 36 -38.04 -33.23 1.38
N SER A 37 -38.69 -32.23 1.98
CA SER A 37 -38.71 -30.91 1.40
C SER A 37 -37.28 -30.58 1.00
N SER A 38 -37.03 -30.41 -0.30
CA SER A 38 -35.75 -29.95 -0.80
C SER A 38 -35.46 -28.62 -0.13
N ALA A 39 -34.67 -28.63 0.94
CA ALA A 39 -34.00 -27.43 1.38
C ALA A 39 -33.19 -26.99 0.17
N ASN A 40 -33.56 -25.85 -0.44
CA ASN A 40 -32.76 -25.27 -1.51
C ASN A 40 -31.32 -25.21 -0.99
N ALA A 41 -30.44 -26.04 -1.55
CA ALA A 41 -29.03 -25.99 -1.22
C ALA A 41 -28.57 -24.56 -1.50
N ALA A 42 -28.11 -23.86 -0.46
CA ALA A 42 -27.60 -22.50 -0.63
C ALA A 42 -26.51 -22.55 -1.70
N THR A 43 -26.61 -21.67 -2.71
CA THR A 43 -25.57 -21.54 -3.74
C THR A 43 -24.25 -21.29 -3.04
N ALA A 44 -23.22 -22.10 -3.35
CA ALA A 44 -21.91 -21.94 -2.74
C ALA A 44 -21.36 -20.52 -3.00
N LEU A 45 -20.58 -20.00 -2.04
CA LEU A 45 -19.90 -18.72 -2.22
C LEU A 45 -18.94 -18.81 -3.43
N PRO A 46 -18.81 -17.73 -4.22
CA PRO A 46 -17.88 -17.70 -5.33
C PRO A 46 -16.45 -17.93 -4.83
N GLN A 47 -15.63 -18.51 -5.69
CA GLN A 47 -14.19 -18.65 -5.48
C GLN A 47 -13.50 -17.79 -6.56
N PRO A 48 -12.83 -16.69 -6.19
CA PRO A 48 -12.03 -15.93 -7.13
C PRO A 48 -10.98 -16.82 -7.83
N THR A 49 -10.71 -16.53 -9.10
CA THR A 49 -9.74 -17.31 -9.91
C THR A 49 -8.66 -16.43 -10.54
N ALA A 50 -8.62 -15.13 -10.25
CA ALA A 50 -7.50 -14.30 -10.68
C ALA A 50 -6.21 -14.80 -10.05
N ASP A 51 -5.23 -15.00 -10.92
CA ASP A 51 -3.86 -15.30 -10.53
C ASP A 51 -3.13 -13.98 -10.32
N LEU A 52 -2.97 -13.61 -9.05
CA LEU A 52 -2.21 -12.43 -8.65
C LEU A 52 -0.77 -12.79 -8.28
N SER A 53 -0.31 -14.02 -8.56
CA SER A 53 1.05 -14.44 -8.22
C SER A 53 2.09 -13.61 -8.99
N ARG A 54 3.22 -13.37 -8.32
CA ARG A 54 4.34 -12.61 -8.88
C ARG A 54 5.47 -13.59 -9.16
N SER A 55 5.37 -14.38 -10.23
CA SER A 55 6.23 -15.54 -10.51
C SER A 55 7.70 -15.21 -10.91
N ALA A 56 8.14 -13.96 -10.71
CA ALA A 56 9.48 -13.48 -11.09
C ALA A 56 10.14 -12.67 -9.97
N VAL A 57 9.82 -12.98 -8.71
CA VAL A 57 10.43 -12.33 -7.55
C VAL A 57 11.78 -13.01 -7.24
N PRO A 58 12.88 -12.24 -7.10
CA PRO A 58 14.18 -12.77 -6.72
C PRO A 58 14.15 -13.61 -5.44
N SER A 59 14.99 -14.64 -5.38
CA SER A 59 15.13 -15.45 -4.17
C SER A 59 15.75 -14.64 -3.03
N THR A 60 15.55 -15.05 -1.78
CA THR A 60 16.21 -14.41 -0.63
C THR A 60 17.74 -14.40 -0.76
N ALA A 61 18.33 -15.44 -1.37
CA ALA A 61 19.77 -15.51 -1.60
C ALA A 61 20.24 -14.42 -2.58
N GLU A 62 19.56 -14.32 -3.72
CA GLU A 62 19.83 -13.29 -4.74
C GLU A 62 19.65 -11.87 -4.19
N LEU A 63 18.62 -11.64 -3.38
CA LEU A 63 18.43 -10.34 -2.74
C LEU A 63 19.54 -9.99 -1.76
N LYS A 64 20.07 -10.98 -1.02
CA LYS A 64 21.23 -10.75 -0.14
C LYS A 64 22.50 -10.46 -0.92
N GLU A 65 22.69 -11.08 -2.09
CA GLU A 65 23.81 -10.78 -2.98
C GLU A 65 23.75 -9.33 -3.47
N ARG A 66 22.57 -8.84 -3.87
CA ARG A 66 22.38 -7.41 -4.23
C ARG A 66 22.73 -6.48 -3.07
N VAL A 67 22.31 -6.84 -1.85
CA VAL A 67 22.64 -6.07 -0.64
C VAL A 67 24.15 -6.08 -0.38
N ALA A 68 24.81 -7.23 -0.50
CA ALA A 68 26.25 -7.36 -0.31
C ALA A 68 27.06 -6.56 -1.35
N GLY A 69 26.64 -6.63 -2.62
CA GLY A 69 27.26 -5.85 -3.71
C GLY A 69 27.19 -4.35 -3.42
N ALA A 70 26.00 -3.83 -3.13
CA ALA A 70 25.81 -2.42 -2.77
C ALA A 70 26.54 -1.99 -1.49
N ALA A 71 26.72 -2.92 -0.55
CA ALA A 71 27.43 -2.65 0.69
C ALA A 71 28.96 -2.57 0.51
N THR A 72 29.48 -3.17 -0.56
CA THR A 72 30.93 -3.32 -0.81
C THR A 72 31.46 -2.42 -1.92
N GLY A 73 30.64 -2.03 -2.91
CA GLY A 73 31.00 -1.11 -3.99
C GLY A 73 31.13 0.36 -3.53
N ASP A 74 30.15 0.86 -2.77
CA ASP A 74 30.05 2.24 -2.29
C ASP A 74 30.95 2.51 -1.07
N GLY A 75 31.68 1.50 -0.59
CA GLY A 75 32.43 1.61 0.66
C GLY A 75 31.55 1.94 1.87
N THR A 76 30.24 1.69 1.79
CA THR A 76 29.25 1.94 2.86
C THR A 76 29.53 1.13 4.13
N LEU A 77 30.21 -0.02 4.01
CA LEU A 77 30.76 -0.78 5.14
C LEU A 77 32.26 -0.56 5.38
N ALA A 78 32.91 0.33 4.63
CA ALA A 78 34.31 0.75 4.71
C ALA A 78 35.26 -0.27 5.39
N SER A 79 35.48 -1.43 4.75
CA SER A 79 36.64 -2.30 4.97
C SER A 79 36.67 -3.47 3.98
N LYS A 80 37.15 -3.24 2.74
CA LYS A 80 37.95 -4.29 2.10
C LYS A 80 39.16 -4.48 3.03
N LYS A 81 39.21 -5.63 3.70
CA LYS A 81 40.31 -6.09 4.56
C LYS A 81 41.64 -5.97 3.79
N THR A 82 42.31 -4.84 3.90
CA THR A 82 43.73 -4.74 3.61
C THR A 82 44.39 -4.21 4.87
N SER A 83 45.01 -5.16 5.57
CA SER A 83 45.92 -4.99 6.68
C SER A 83 46.77 -3.73 6.59
N LEU A 84 46.51 -2.76 7.48
CA LEU A 84 47.57 -1.90 7.99
C LEU A 84 47.52 -1.92 9.51
N THR A 85 48.70 -2.19 10.05
CA THR A 85 49.04 -2.50 11.43
C THR A 85 48.57 -1.46 12.43
N ALA A 86 48.20 -1.99 13.60
CA ALA A 86 47.73 -1.28 14.78
C ALA A 86 48.59 -0.07 15.19
N GLY A 87 47.91 1.05 15.41
CA GLY A 87 48.31 2.09 16.35
C GLY A 87 47.16 2.29 17.35
N SER A 88 47.38 1.84 18.58
CA SER A 88 46.42 1.93 19.69
C SER A 88 46.20 3.36 20.15
N VAL A 89 44.96 3.86 20.14
CA VAL A 89 44.44 4.78 21.18
C VAL A 89 42.94 4.57 21.32
N GLY A 90 42.50 4.34 22.58
CA GLY A 90 41.11 4.16 22.94
C GLY A 90 40.26 5.40 22.73
N GLY A 91 39.03 5.16 22.30
CA GLY A 91 37.96 6.14 22.22
C GLY A 91 36.77 5.47 21.54
N THR A 92 35.77 5.07 22.32
CA THR A 92 34.49 4.55 21.80
C THR A 92 33.78 5.69 21.07
N LYS A 93 33.98 5.80 19.76
CA LYS A 93 33.24 6.72 18.90
C LYS A 93 31.90 6.07 18.53
N ASP A 94 30.81 6.65 19.03
CA ASP A 94 29.46 6.30 18.59
C ASP A 94 29.12 7.20 17.39
N ALA A 95 29.11 6.62 16.18
CA ALA A 95 28.68 7.28 14.95
C ALA A 95 27.24 7.80 15.16
N LYS A 96 26.87 9.03 14.82
CA LYS A 96 25.50 9.59 14.92
C LYS A 96 25.18 10.45 13.69
N ILE A 97 23.95 10.55 13.17
CA ILE A 97 23.54 11.71 12.31
C ILE A 97 24.24 12.96 12.87
N ILE A 98 24.88 13.82 12.07
CA ILE A 98 25.73 14.89 12.64
C ILE A 98 24.93 15.63 13.74
N GLY A 99 25.43 15.62 14.98
CA GLY A 99 24.76 16.18 16.17
C GLY A 99 23.62 15.36 16.82
N GLY A 100 23.31 14.17 16.33
CA GLY A 100 22.19 13.31 16.72
C GLY A 100 22.50 12.22 17.77
N SER A 101 21.67 11.19 17.82
CA SER A 101 21.79 10.07 18.76
C SER A 101 21.38 8.72 18.16
N THR A 102 21.89 7.63 18.73
CA THR A 102 21.48 6.27 18.42
C THR A 102 20.01 6.03 18.75
N THR A 103 19.30 5.30 17.90
CA THR A 103 17.92 4.87 18.14
C THR A 103 17.72 3.40 17.78
N THR A 104 16.54 2.88 18.07
CA THR A 104 16.18 1.47 17.83
C THR A 104 15.17 1.38 16.71
N ILE A 105 15.11 0.22 16.05
CA ILE A 105 14.08 -0.03 15.05
C ILE A 105 12.68 -0.02 15.68
N SER A 106 12.54 -0.40 16.96
CA SER A 106 11.25 -0.31 17.66
C SER A 106 10.75 1.13 17.84
N ALA A 107 11.65 2.13 17.87
CA ALA A 107 11.27 3.54 17.96
C ALA A 107 10.87 4.12 16.58
N ALA A 108 11.35 3.52 15.49
CA ALA A 108 11.04 3.92 14.12
C ALA A 108 10.83 2.68 13.23
N PRO A 109 9.77 1.87 13.47
CA PRO A 109 9.59 0.55 12.86
C PRO A 109 9.35 0.59 11.35
N TYR A 110 9.04 1.77 10.82
CA TYR A 110 8.82 2.06 9.42
C TYR A 110 10.11 2.30 8.62
N MET A 111 11.28 2.35 9.25
CA MET A 111 12.52 2.62 8.53
C MET A 111 12.85 1.51 7.53
N ALA A 112 13.20 1.92 6.31
CA ALA A 112 13.64 1.04 5.24
C ALA A 112 15.03 1.45 4.76
N GLN A 113 15.87 0.45 4.49
CA GLN A 113 17.15 0.56 3.82
C GLN A 113 16.95 0.16 2.35
N LEU A 114 17.43 0.98 1.42
CA LEU A 114 17.32 0.77 -0.01
C LEU A 114 18.73 0.54 -0.57
N TRP A 115 18.96 -0.67 -1.06
CA TRP A 115 20.23 -1.11 -1.63
C TRP A 115 20.04 -1.31 -3.13
N TYR A 116 20.84 -0.61 -3.93
CA TYR A 116 20.87 -0.77 -5.37
C TYR A 116 22.23 -1.30 -5.78
N TYR A 117 22.26 -2.37 -6.57
CA TYR A 117 23.48 -2.96 -7.12
C TYR A 117 23.22 -3.50 -8.52
N ASP A 118 23.87 -2.90 -9.51
CA ASP A 118 23.77 -3.25 -10.93
C ASP A 118 25.16 -3.64 -11.44
N ASP A 119 25.46 -4.93 -11.30
CA ASP A 119 26.67 -5.58 -11.82
C ASP A 119 26.54 -5.76 -13.34
N LYS A 120 27.40 -5.09 -14.10
CA LYS A 120 27.43 -5.19 -15.56
C LYS A 120 28.09 -6.47 -16.06
N GLY A 121 28.58 -7.32 -15.17
CA GLY A 121 29.30 -8.55 -15.47
C GLY A 121 30.64 -8.27 -16.15
N THR A 122 31.15 -7.04 -16.01
CA THR A 122 32.47 -6.65 -16.53
C THR A 122 33.45 -6.54 -15.35
N PRO A 123 34.77 -6.64 -15.58
CA PRO A 123 35.73 -6.61 -14.47
C PRO A 123 35.72 -5.26 -13.75
N ASP A 124 35.70 -5.22 -12.41
CA ASP A 124 35.61 -4.01 -11.56
C ASP A 124 36.45 -2.79 -12.01
N ALA A 125 37.57 -3.02 -12.70
CA ALA A 125 38.44 -1.99 -13.25
C ALA A 125 37.79 -1.11 -14.35
N THR A 126 36.66 -1.54 -14.92
CA THR A 126 35.86 -0.77 -15.89
C THR A 126 35.04 0.34 -15.23
N GLY A 127 34.69 0.17 -13.95
CA GLY A 127 33.91 1.14 -13.17
C GLY A 127 32.52 1.43 -13.74
N ASP A 128 31.91 0.48 -14.46
CA ASP A 128 30.57 0.61 -15.05
C ASP A 128 29.45 0.03 -14.16
N ASP A 129 29.81 -0.67 -13.09
CA ASP A 129 28.89 -1.08 -12.04
C ASP A 129 28.31 0.14 -11.33
N VAL A 130 27.03 0.04 -10.96
CA VAL A 130 26.33 1.11 -10.26
C VAL A 130 25.79 0.59 -8.96
N ASP A 131 26.21 1.23 -7.88
CA ASP A 131 25.76 0.87 -6.56
C ASP A 131 25.68 2.08 -5.63
N PHE A 132 24.71 2.04 -4.73
CA PHE A 132 24.49 3.09 -3.74
C PHE A 132 23.48 2.68 -2.68
N PHE A 133 23.48 3.44 -1.60
CA PHE A 133 22.53 3.32 -0.49
C PHE A 133 21.60 4.54 -0.37
N CYS A 134 20.32 4.28 -0.13
CA CYS A 134 19.34 5.28 0.30
C CYS A 134 18.52 4.78 1.51
N GLY A 135 17.89 5.72 2.20
CA GLY A 135 16.82 5.48 3.15
C GLY A 135 15.43 5.52 2.51
N GLY A 136 14.45 5.09 3.30
CA GLY A 136 13.03 5.17 2.96
C GLY A 136 12.14 4.93 4.17
N ALA A 137 10.83 5.05 3.96
CA ALA A 137 9.82 4.77 4.98
C ALA A 137 8.71 3.87 4.43
N VAL A 138 8.38 2.82 5.17
CA VAL A 138 7.22 1.97 4.93
C VAL A 138 5.96 2.80 5.18
N ILE A 139 5.19 3.11 4.14
CA ILE A 139 3.93 3.89 4.20
C ILE A 139 2.68 3.02 4.01
N ALA A 140 2.85 1.80 3.52
CA ALA A 140 1.88 0.71 3.52
C ALA A 140 2.64 -0.64 3.51
N PRO A 141 2.01 -1.77 3.81
CA PRO A 141 2.66 -3.09 3.83
C PRO A 141 3.58 -3.39 2.64
N THR A 142 3.26 -2.93 1.43
CA THR A 142 4.12 -3.10 0.24
C THR A 142 4.72 -1.81 -0.28
N LYS A 143 4.57 -0.67 0.39
CA LYS A 143 4.90 0.65 -0.18
C LYS A 143 5.99 1.35 0.61
N ILE A 144 7.07 1.72 -0.07
CA ILE A 144 8.20 2.47 0.49
C ILE A 144 8.23 3.86 -0.13
N LEU A 145 8.04 4.90 0.69
CA LEU A 145 8.28 6.29 0.32
C LEU A 145 9.79 6.56 0.36
N THR A 146 10.33 7.17 -0.70
CA THR A 146 11.73 7.58 -0.78
C THR A 146 11.88 8.78 -1.74
N ALA A 147 13.11 9.21 -2.00
CA ALA A 147 13.42 10.30 -2.92
C ALA A 147 13.46 9.81 -4.38
N ALA A 148 13.07 10.66 -5.33
CA ALA A 148 13.15 10.35 -6.74
C ALA A 148 14.59 10.24 -7.24
N HIS A 149 15.53 10.97 -6.66
CA HIS A 149 16.96 10.86 -7.00
C HIS A 149 17.53 9.47 -6.68
N CYS A 150 16.94 8.73 -5.74
CA CYS A 150 17.30 7.33 -5.46
C CYS A 150 16.69 6.36 -6.49
N VAL A 151 15.71 6.78 -7.30
CA VAL A 151 14.85 5.85 -8.07
C VAL A 151 14.88 6.10 -9.57
N LYS A 152 14.80 7.35 -10.01
CA LYS A 152 14.68 7.71 -11.42
C LYS A 152 15.96 7.33 -12.18
N GLY A 153 15.79 6.54 -13.24
CA GLY A 153 16.90 6.09 -14.10
C GLY A 153 17.50 4.74 -13.71
N TYR A 154 17.06 4.15 -12.60
CA TYR A 154 17.55 2.86 -12.10
C TYR A 154 16.48 1.77 -12.23
N ASN A 155 16.88 0.52 -12.50
CA ASN A 155 15.94 -0.60 -12.59
C ASN A 155 15.85 -1.35 -11.25
N TRP A 156 15.04 -0.83 -10.33
CA TRP A 156 14.91 -1.39 -8.98
C TRP A 156 14.35 -2.81 -8.96
N LYS A 157 13.49 -3.17 -9.93
CA LYS A 157 13.00 -4.54 -10.04
C LYS A 157 14.14 -5.53 -10.30
N ALA A 158 15.04 -5.17 -11.21
CA ALA A 158 16.17 -6.02 -11.58
C ALA A 158 17.30 -6.00 -10.55
N ASN A 159 17.59 -4.86 -9.93
CA ASN A 159 18.86 -4.61 -9.23
C ASN A 159 18.69 -4.13 -7.77
N GLY A 160 17.46 -3.89 -7.35
CA GLY A 160 17.14 -3.35 -6.03
C GLY A 160 16.84 -4.43 -4.99
N ALA A 161 17.16 -4.11 -3.74
CA ALA A 161 16.70 -4.83 -2.56
C ALA A 161 16.34 -3.83 -1.45
N VAL A 162 15.26 -4.11 -0.71
CA VAL A 162 14.83 -3.31 0.42
C VAL A 162 14.95 -4.13 1.70
N VAL A 163 15.56 -3.56 2.74
CA VAL A 163 15.69 -4.20 4.06
C VAL A 163 14.89 -3.41 5.09
N THR A 164 14.02 -4.10 5.82
CA THR A 164 13.19 -3.52 6.89
C THR A 164 13.32 -4.31 8.20
N GLY A 165 12.88 -3.73 9.31
CA GLY A 165 12.83 -4.43 10.60
C GLY A 165 14.17 -4.59 11.32
N THR A 166 15.21 -3.85 10.91
CA THR A 166 16.52 -3.82 11.56
C THR A 166 17.01 -2.39 11.81
N ALA A 167 17.73 -2.19 12.90
CA ALA A 167 18.45 -0.93 13.17
C ALA A 167 19.90 -0.96 12.66
N THR A 168 20.44 -2.12 12.28
CA THR A 168 21.83 -2.25 11.82
C THR A 168 21.89 -2.38 10.31
N LEU A 169 22.96 -1.88 9.71
CA LEU A 169 23.34 -2.21 8.35
C LEU A 169 23.65 -3.72 8.23
N PRO A 170 23.56 -4.30 7.02
CA PRO A 170 23.99 -5.67 6.74
C PRO A 170 25.51 -5.83 6.97
N ASP A 171 25.96 -7.07 7.08
CA ASP A 171 27.40 -7.38 6.99
C ASP A 171 27.87 -7.48 5.53
N ALA A 172 29.17 -7.72 5.32
CA ALA A 172 29.78 -7.82 3.99
C ALA A 172 29.28 -9.02 3.17
N ASP A 173 28.67 -10.01 3.81
CA ASP A 173 28.07 -11.18 3.14
C ASP A 173 26.56 -10.93 2.84
N GLY A 174 26.06 -9.72 3.09
CA GLY A 174 24.66 -9.35 2.87
C GLY A 174 23.71 -9.91 3.93
N ASN A 175 24.22 -10.41 5.07
CA ASN A 175 23.34 -10.86 6.14
C ASN A 175 22.68 -9.68 6.81
N THR A 176 21.36 -9.66 6.72
CA THR A 176 20.52 -8.64 7.34
C THR A 176 20.01 -9.15 8.69
N ASN A 177 20.01 -8.30 9.72
CA ASN A 177 19.25 -8.53 10.96
C ASN A 177 17.75 -8.20 10.82
N GLY A 178 17.26 -8.17 9.58
CA GLY A 178 15.91 -7.73 9.20
C GLY A 178 15.30 -8.63 8.12
N THR A 179 14.24 -8.13 7.49
CA THR A 179 13.60 -8.79 6.33
C THR A 179 14.06 -8.11 5.06
N VAL A 180 14.66 -8.88 4.15
CA VAL A 180 14.99 -8.43 2.79
C VAL A 180 13.81 -8.69 1.85
N SER A 181 13.52 -7.75 0.97
CA SER A 181 12.38 -7.79 0.06
C SER A 181 12.76 -7.24 -1.31
N GLY A 182 12.29 -7.92 -2.36
CA GLY A 182 12.46 -7.46 -3.74
C GLY A 182 11.49 -6.35 -4.09
N VAL A 183 11.91 -5.45 -4.97
CA VAL A 183 11.04 -4.43 -5.55
C VAL A 183 10.30 -5.02 -6.73
N TRP A 184 8.98 -4.84 -6.77
CA TRP A 184 8.12 -5.27 -7.87
C TRP A 184 7.92 -4.16 -8.90
N ARG A 185 7.67 -2.93 -8.43
CA ARG A 185 7.44 -1.75 -9.25
C ARG A 185 8.05 -0.52 -8.60
N GLN A 186 8.34 0.48 -9.42
CA GLN A 186 8.81 1.78 -8.95
C GLN A 186 8.00 2.89 -9.62
N TRP A 187 7.68 3.91 -8.86
CA TRP A 187 7.15 5.18 -9.34
C TRP A 187 8.04 6.29 -8.83
N ASN A 188 8.39 7.23 -9.70
CA ASN A 188 8.98 8.51 -9.31
C ASN A 188 8.10 9.63 -9.85
N ASN A 189 8.10 10.78 -9.19
CA ASN A 189 7.35 11.92 -9.69
C ASN A 189 7.79 12.25 -11.12
N PRO A 190 6.87 12.28 -12.11
CA PRO A 190 7.21 12.56 -13.50
C PRO A 190 7.86 13.93 -13.70
N SER A 191 7.54 14.88 -12.83
CA SER A 191 8.07 16.25 -12.84
C SER A 191 9.39 16.40 -12.08
N TYR A 192 9.98 15.30 -11.58
CA TYR A 192 11.27 15.35 -10.89
C TYR A 192 12.38 15.88 -11.81
N SER A 193 13.07 16.91 -11.33
CA SER A 193 14.23 17.54 -11.96
C SER A 193 15.50 17.18 -11.22
N SER A 194 16.43 16.47 -11.85
CA SER A 194 17.75 16.15 -11.28
C SER A 194 18.70 17.35 -11.22
N VAL A 195 18.31 18.50 -11.79
CA VAL A 195 19.10 19.74 -11.75
C VAL A 195 18.75 20.55 -10.52
N THR A 196 17.44 20.72 -10.26
CA THR A 196 16.94 21.57 -9.18
C THR A 196 16.53 20.77 -7.95
N PHE A 197 16.53 19.44 -8.04
CA PHE A 197 15.95 18.52 -7.06
C PHE A 197 14.49 18.83 -6.70
N ASP A 198 13.78 19.57 -7.56
CA ASP A 198 12.35 19.83 -7.39
C ASP A 198 11.54 18.56 -7.72
N ASN A 199 10.44 18.37 -7.01
CA ASN A 199 9.57 17.18 -7.11
C ASN A 199 10.29 15.86 -6.77
N ASP A 200 11.26 15.89 -5.85
CA ASP A 200 12.10 14.74 -5.48
C ASP A 200 11.38 13.75 -4.54
N VAL A 201 10.41 13.02 -5.07
CA VAL A 201 9.65 11.98 -4.34
C VAL A 201 9.36 10.77 -5.23
N ALA A 202 9.45 9.58 -4.63
CA ALA A 202 9.20 8.31 -5.27
C ALA A 202 8.56 7.30 -4.31
N VAL A 203 7.93 6.28 -4.87
CA VAL A 203 7.35 5.14 -4.17
C VAL A 203 7.84 3.86 -4.82
N LEU A 204 8.46 2.97 -4.03
CA LEU A 204 8.73 1.60 -4.45
C LEU A 204 7.59 0.71 -3.95
N THR A 205 7.08 -0.15 -4.83
CA THR A 205 6.16 -1.23 -4.48
C THR A 205 6.94 -2.52 -4.36
N LEU A 206 6.88 -3.16 -3.20
CA LEU A 206 7.53 -4.42 -2.89
C LEU A 206 6.72 -5.59 -3.42
N ALA A 207 7.43 -6.69 -3.71
CA ALA A 207 6.81 -7.94 -4.15
C ALA A 207 5.82 -8.50 -3.14
N TYR A 208 6.12 -8.43 -1.84
CA TYR A 208 5.32 -9.02 -0.77
C TYR A 208 5.21 -8.04 0.40
N PRO A 209 4.13 -8.11 1.20
CA PRO A 209 3.94 -7.22 2.34
C PRO A 209 5.00 -7.46 3.42
N VAL A 210 5.57 -6.37 3.95
CA VAL A 210 6.54 -6.41 5.05
C VAL A 210 5.84 -6.41 6.41
N LYS A 211 6.54 -6.93 7.41
CA LYS A 211 6.08 -6.91 8.82
C LYS A 211 6.31 -5.57 9.52
N ALA A 212 7.14 -4.70 8.92
CA ALA A 212 7.41 -3.37 9.45
C ALA A 212 6.12 -2.55 9.54
N ALA A 213 5.90 -1.91 10.68
CA ALA A 213 4.70 -1.12 10.91
C ALA A 213 4.75 0.14 10.04
N PRO A 214 3.76 0.39 9.17
CA PRO A 214 3.76 1.58 8.34
C PRO A 214 3.63 2.88 9.14
N ILE A 215 4.26 3.95 8.64
CA ILE A 215 4.06 5.31 9.13
C ILE A 215 3.07 6.07 8.24
N ARG A 216 2.34 6.98 8.87
CA ARG A 216 1.41 7.88 8.18
C ARG A 216 2.17 8.97 7.44
N MET A 217 1.66 9.42 6.31
CA MET A 217 2.04 10.68 5.68
C MET A 217 1.18 11.85 6.20
N THR A 218 1.52 13.07 5.81
CA THR A 218 0.60 14.20 5.95
C THR A 218 -0.43 14.21 4.82
N THR A 219 -1.58 14.85 5.05
CA THR A 219 -2.59 15.14 4.02
C THR A 219 -2.44 16.57 3.54
N ALA A 220 -3.01 16.93 2.39
CA ALA A 220 -2.75 18.24 1.75
C ALA A 220 -3.13 19.45 2.63
N GLY A 221 -4.02 19.26 3.60
CA GLY A 221 -4.45 20.30 4.55
C GLY A 221 -3.62 20.42 5.85
N ASP A 222 -2.57 19.60 6.04
CA ASP A 222 -1.78 19.64 7.26
C ASP A 222 -0.84 20.86 7.28
N THR A 223 -1.29 21.93 7.93
CA THR A 223 -0.48 23.15 8.14
C THR A 223 0.20 23.17 9.51
N VAL A 224 -0.34 22.41 10.47
CA VAL A 224 0.14 22.39 11.86
C VAL A 224 1.53 21.78 11.92
N SER A 225 1.77 20.69 11.19
CA SER A 225 3.06 20.00 11.19
C SER A 225 4.20 20.82 10.56
N TYR A 226 3.87 21.85 9.77
CA TYR A 226 4.84 22.71 9.07
C TYR A 226 4.99 24.10 9.69
N LYS A 227 4.35 24.35 10.84
CA LYS A 227 4.55 25.61 11.56
C LYS A 227 6.03 25.73 11.95
N ALA A 228 6.62 26.90 11.71
CA ALA A 228 8.01 27.16 12.08
C ALA A 228 8.26 26.82 13.56
N LEU A 229 9.44 26.26 13.82
CA LEU A 229 9.91 25.75 15.11
C LEU A 229 9.18 24.51 15.62
N THR A 230 8.31 23.88 14.81
CA THR A 230 7.79 22.55 15.14
C THR A 230 8.93 21.55 15.12
N ASN A 231 9.11 20.80 16.21
CA ASN A 231 10.15 19.78 16.29
C ASN A 231 9.81 18.60 15.39
N ALA A 232 10.63 18.41 14.35
CA ALA A 232 10.61 17.23 13.51
C ALA A 232 11.77 16.29 13.87
N LYS A 233 11.59 14.99 13.68
CA LYS A 233 12.64 14.00 13.82
C LYS A 233 13.05 13.48 12.46
N VAL A 234 14.34 13.52 12.17
CA VAL A 234 14.93 12.80 11.03
C VAL A 234 15.50 11.48 11.51
N PHE A 235 15.46 10.47 10.65
CA PHE A 235 15.97 9.14 10.91
C PHE A 235 16.75 8.64 9.70
N GLY A 236 17.83 7.90 9.97
CA GLY A 236 18.62 7.28 8.91
C GLY A 236 19.94 6.74 9.39
N TRP A 237 20.73 6.29 8.43
CA TRP A 237 22.05 5.70 8.64
C TRP A 237 23.14 6.60 8.07
N GLY A 238 22.86 7.85 7.69
CA GLY A 238 23.81 8.70 7.00
C GLY A 238 25.08 9.02 7.78
N ARG A 239 25.98 9.74 7.10
CA ARG A 239 27.28 10.19 7.61
C ARG A 239 27.13 10.90 8.95
N THR A 240 28.14 10.66 9.77
CA THR A 240 28.12 11.07 11.18
C THR A 240 29.14 12.14 11.55
N THR A 241 29.95 12.48 10.56
CA THR A 241 30.99 13.50 10.58
C THR A 241 31.16 14.02 9.16
N SER A 242 31.51 15.29 9.03
CA SER A 242 31.87 15.93 7.78
C SER A 242 33.22 15.43 7.23
N THR A 243 33.97 14.63 8.01
CA THR A 243 35.39 14.31 7.71
C THR A 243 35.62 12.98 7.00
N THR A 244 34.65 12.06 7.04
CA THR A 244 34.71 10.78 6.32
C THR A 244 33.42 10.55 5.56
N GLN A 245 33.45 9.65 4.57
CA GLN A 245 32.25 9.25 3.83
C GLN A 245 31.50 8.09 4.50
N ASP A 246 32.02 7.57 5.61
CA ASP A 246 31.44 6.42 6.29
C ASP A 246 30.05 6.78 6.83
N ILE A 247 29.08 5.95 6.43
CA ILE A 247 27.73 5.99 6.97
C ILE A 247 27.67 5.23 8.31
N SER A 248 26.66 5.50 9.11
CA SER A 248 26.48 4.87 10.41
C SER A 248 26.06 3.41 10.27
N PRO A 249 26.74 2.45 10.95
CA PRO A 249 26.33 1.04 10.96
C PRO A 249 25.04 0.78 11.75
N THR A 250 24.55 1.78 12.49
CA THR A 250 23.35 1.70 13.33
C THR A 250 22.42 2.88 13.06
N LEU A 251 21.11 2.69 13.26
CA LEU A 251 20.09 3.70 12.98
C LEU A 251 20.23 4.87 13.96
N LYS A 252 20.15 6.08 13.41
CA LYS A 252 20.28 7.33 14.15
C LYS A 252 19.02 8.17 14.04
N THR A 253 18.88 9.11 14.96
CA THR A 253 17.84 10.13 14.93
C THR A 253 18.39 11.48 15.40
N ALA A 254 17.83 12.55 14.86
CA ALA A 254 18.08 13.91 15.31
C ALA A 254 16.77 14.72 15.30
N THR A 255 16.68 15.73 16.17
CA THR A 255 15.54 16.65 16.18
C THR A 255 15.91 17.92 15.45
N LEU A 256 15.16 18.24 14.40
CA LEU A 256 15.33 19.40 13.54
C LEU A 256 14.07 20.26 13.62
N PRO A 257 14.12 21.50 14.12
CA PRO A 257 12.97 22.39 14.05
C PRO A 257 12.65 22.75 12.60
N ILE A 258 11.39 22.63 12.19
CA ILE A 258 10.90 23.11 10.89
C ILE A 258 11.18 24.60 10.75
N GLN A 259 11.65 25.03 9.59
CA GLN A 259 11.88 26.44 9.28
C GLN A 259 10.80 27.00 8.36
N SER A 260 10.65 28.32 8.37
CA SER A 260 9.74 29.00 7.44
C SER A 260 10.31 29.02 6.03
N ASP A 261 9.45 29.04 5.01
CA ASP A 261 9.87 29.20 3.61
C ASP A 261 10.72 30.46 3.41
N ALA A 262 10.46 31.54 4.18
CA ALA A 262 11.26 32.77 4.14
C ALA A 262 12.69 32.55 4.66
N THR A 263 12.84 31.78 5.75
CA THR A 263 14.16 31.38 6.28
C THR A 263 14.92 30.54 5.26
N CYS A 264 14.28 29.50 4.72
CA CYS A 264 14.90 28.60 3.76
C CYS A 264 15.29 29.35 2.47
N LYS A 265 14.40 30.21 1.96
CA LYS A 265 14.68 31.05 0.79
C LYS A 265 15.78 32.08 1.06
N GLY A 266 15.90 32.58 2.29
CA GLY A 266 17.01 33.43 2.70
C GLY A 266 18.37 32.71 2.65
N ALA A 267 18.40 31.40 2.95
CA ALA A 267 19.62 30.60 2.91
C ALA A 267 20.00 30.14 1.49
N TYR A 268 19.01 29.81 0.64
CA TYR A 268 19.24 29.11 -0.64
C TYR A 268 18.81 29.89 -1.89
N GLY A 269 18.19 31.06 -1.75
CA GLY A 269 17.75 31.85 -2.89
C GLY A 269 16.77 31.08 -3.80
N THR A 270 17.15 30.92 -5.07
CA THR A 270 16.32 30.25 -6.09
C THR A 270 16.38 28.73 -6.03
N ASP A 271 17.34 28.16 -5.32
CA ASP A 271 17.51 26.70 -5.24
C ASP A 271 16.46 26.06 -4.32
N PHE A 272 15.89 26.85 -3.40
CA PHE A 272 14.76 26.43 -2.58
C PHE A 272 13.42 26.80 -3.22
N VAL A 273 12.68 25.79 -3.66
CA VAL A 273 11.33 25.95 -4.22
C VAL A 273 10.30 25.94 -3.09
N ALA A 274 9.93 27.14 -2.64
CA ALA A 274 8.92 27.34 -1.60
C ALA A 274 7.60 26.63 -1.95
N GLY A 275 6.99 25.99 -0.96
CA GLY A 275 5.81 25.15 -1.17
C GLY A 275 6.12 23.74 -1.66
N HIS A 276 7.19 23.48 -2.41
CA HIS A 276 7.56 22.12 -2.86
C HIS A 276 8.58 21.45 -1.92
N MET A 277 9.40 22.27 -1.28
CA MET A 277 10.43 21.88 -0.34
C MET A 277 10.10 22.38 1.07
N VAL A 278 10.72 21.77 2.07
CA VAL A 278 10.77 22.25 3.45
C VAL A 278 12.19 22.10 3.96
N CYS A 279 12.71 23.09 4.69
CA CYS A 279 13.99 22.94 5.38
C CYS A 279 13.78 22.84 6.90
N ALA A 280 14.69 22.14 7.58
CA ALA A 280 14.64 21.94 9.02
C ALA A 280 16.04 21.96 9.63
N GLY A 281 16.12 22.30 10.91
CA GLY A 281 17.36 22.38 11.67
C GLY A 281 17.65 23.80 12.17
N THR A 282 18.74 23.92 12.91
CA THR A 282 19.41 25.22 13.14
C THR A 282 20.47 25.42 12.06
N PRO A 283 20.81 26.66 11.69
CA PRO A 283 21.84 26.89 10.67
C PRO A 283 23.16 26.26 11.11
N ALA A 284 23.77 25.48 10.22
CA ALA A 284 25.02 24.78 10.45
C ALA A 284 26.15 25.77 10.77
N THR A 285 27.12 25.33 11.56
CA THR A 285 28.16 26.21 12.10
C THR A 285 29.37 26.38 11.18
N GLY A 286 29.48 25.57 10.12
CA GLY A 286 30.71 25.38 9.36
C GLY A 286 31.55 24.19 9.85
N SER A 287 31.07 23.43 10.84
CA SER A 287 31.76 22.25 11.38
C SER A 287 30.77 21.23 11.97
N ASP A 288 31.23 20.03 12.27
CA ASP A 288 30.45 19.03 13.02
C ASP A 288 29.97 19.56 14.38
N THR A 289 30.79 20.39 15.04
CA THR A 289 30.47 20.88 16.38
C THR A 289 29.35 21.93 16.31
N GLY A 290 28.26 21.65 17.01
CA GLY A 290 27.09 22.54 17.06
C GLY A 290 26.20 22.47 15.82
N THR A 291 26.49 21.58 14.87
CA THR A 291 25.61 21.32 13.72
C THR A 291 24.73 20.11 14.00
N THR A 292 23.46 20.18 13.62
CA THR A 292 22.56 19.02 13.61
C THR A 292 21.81 18.97 12.28
N THR A 293 22.06 17.94 11.47
CA THR A 293 21.64 17.92 10.05
C THR A 293 21.58 16.48 9.52
N ALA A 294 20.70 16.23 8.55
CA ALA A 294 20.76 15.03 7.71
C ALA A 294 22.00 15.09 6.79
N CYS A 295 22.54 13.94 6.41
CA CYS A 295 23.71 13.87 5.54
C CYS A 295 23.65 12.68 4.56
N ASN A 296 24.67 12.51 3.70
CA ASN A 296 24.70 11.42 2.72
C ASN A 296 24.42 10.07 3.39
N GLY A 297 23.57 9.25 2.77
CA GLY A 297 23.03 8.01 3.34
C GLY A 297 21.71 8.18 4.11
N ASP A 298 21.30 9.40 4.47
CA ASP A 298 19.93 9.66 4.93
C ASP A 298 18.95 9.92 3.77
N SER A 299 19.47 10.12 2.54
CA SER A 299 18.72 10.37 1.31
C SER A 299 17.50 9.48 1.15
N GLY A 300 16.32 10.05 0.91
CA GLY A 300 15.05 9.32 0.84
C GLY A 300 14.44 8.93 2.18
N GLY A 301 15.17 9.09 3.29
CA GLY A 301 14.67 8.86 4.64
C GLY A 301 13.60 9.87 5.09
N PRO A 302 12.79 9.54 6.12
CA PRO A 302 11.67 10.36 6.54
C PRO A 302 12.09 11.48 7.53
N LEU A 303 11.50 12.66 7.33
CA LEU A 303 11.33 13.68 8.36
C LEU A 303 9.92 13.55 8.95
N VAL A 304 9.84 13.41 10.27
CA VAL A 304 8.61 13.02 10.98
C VAL A 304 8.18 14.05 12.01
N VAL A 305 6.91 14.44 11.99
CA VAL A 305 6.27 15.25 13.03
C VAL A 305 5.03 14.50 13.53
N ALA A 306 4.92 14.33 14.85
CA ALA A 306 3.75 13.72 15.49
C ALA A 306 3.31 12.37 14.84
N GLY A 307 4.27 11.53 14.46
CA GLY A 307 4.01 10.22 13.84
C GLY A 307 3.59 10.29 12.37
N LYS A 308 3.79 11.42 11.69
CA LYS A 308 3.54 11.59 10.26
C LYS A 308 4.80 12.02 9.51
N VAL A 309 5.01 11.48 8.32
CA VAL A 309 6.05 11.93 7.39
C VAL A 309 5.64 13.30 6.84
N VAL A 310 6.43 14.31 7.15
CA VAL A 310 6.30 15.69 6.67
C VAL A 310 7.30 16.01 5.55
N GLY A 311 8.40 15.25 5.48
CA GLY A 311 9.43 15.46 4.49
C GLY A 311 10.15 14.17 4.12
N VAL A 312 10.73 14.16 2.92
CA VAL A 312 11.65 13.12 2.43
C VAL A 312 13.02 13.78 2.24
N VAL A 313 14.08 13.24 2.85
CA VAL A 313 15.44 13.79 2.74
C VAL A 313 15.83 13.86 1.26
N SER A 314 16.20 15.04 0.77
CA SER A 314 16.41 15.29 -0.66
C SER A 314 17.84 15.69 -0.97
N TRP A 315 18.26 16.89 -0.55
CA TRP A 315 19.59 17.40 -0.84
C TRP A 315 20.15 18.21 0.33
N GLY A 316 21.46 18.46 0.27
CA GLY A 316 22.21 19.21 1.26
C GLY A 316 23.34 20.00 0.62
N VAL A 317 24.19 20.53 1.49
CA VAL A 317 25.35 21.36 1.13
C VAL A 317 26.65 20.54 1.24
N THR A 318 27.78 21.15 0.85
CA THR A 318 29.09 20.51 0.93
C THR A 318 29.37 20.00 2.35
N ASP A 319 29.68 18.70 2.44
CA ASP A 319 29.91 17.96 3.69
C ASP A 319 28.84 18.14 4.78
N CYS A 320 27.62 18.54 4.37
CA CYS A 320 26.44 18.72 5.21
C CYS A 320 26.55 19.82 6.29
N VAL A 321 27.72 20.44 6.48
CA VAL A 321 28.00 21.38 7.57
C VAL A 321 28.29 22.81 7.12
N GLU A 322 28.07 23.15 5.84
CA GLU A 322 28.30 24.50 5.31
C GLU A 322 27.62 25.57 6.16
N LYS A 323 28.37 26.59 6.57
CA LYS A 323 27.91 27.58 7.54
C LYS A 323 26.65 28.31 7.05
N GLY A 324 25.60 28.31 7.86
CA GLY A 324 24.32 28.94 7.55
C GLY A 324 23.31 28.02 6.85
N ALA A 325 23.70 26.81 6.47
CA ALA A 325 22.82 25.84 5.80
C ALA A 325 21.91 25.07 6.78
N TYR A 326 20.81 24.57 6.23
CA TYR A 326 19.81 23.69 6.83
C TYR A 326 19.75 22.36 6.06
N SER A 327 19.06 21.34 6.58
CA SER A 327 18.74 20.16 5.75
C SER A 327 17.49 20.46 4.92
N VAL A 328 17.46 20.03 3.65
CA VAL A 328 16.31 20.24 2.74
C VAL A 328 15.62 18.92 2.41
N PHE A 329 14.29 18.96 2.41
CA PHE A 329 13.41 17.82 2.23
C PHE A 329 12.32 18.15 1.20
N SER A 330 11.87 17.15 0.46
CA SER A 330 10.64 17.25 -0.33
C SER A 330 9.44 17.33 0.60
N LYS A 331 8.59 18.36 0.43
CA LYS A 331 7.44 18.63 1.31
C LYS A 331 6.27 17.69 0.99
N VAL A 332 6.00 16.71 1.85
CA VAL A 332 5.01 15.65 1.58
C VAL A 332 3.61 16.19 1.24
N THR A 333 3.13 17.23 1.91
CA THR A 333 1.80 17.83 1.64
C THR A 333 1.58 18.23 0.18
N SER A 334 2.65 18.57 -0.52
CA SER A 334 2.61 19.07 -1.90
C SER A 334 2.49 17.95 -2.92
N TYR A 335 2.77 16.72 -2.50
CA TYR A 335 2.76 15.54 -3.34
C TYR A 335 1.67 14.53 -2.95
N VAL A 336 0.77 14.90 -2.04
CA VAL A 336 -0.31 14.03 -1.54
C VAL A 336 -1.12 13.43 -2.68
N GLY A 337 -1.63 14.26 -3.59
CA GLY A 337 -2.40 13.81 -4.76
C GLY A 337 -1.60 12.99 -5.78
N ALA A 338 -0.28 12.89 -5.66
CA ALA A 338 0.57 12.06 -6.52
C ALA A 338 1.01 10.75 -5.83
N VAL A 339 1.21 10.79 -4.50
CA VAL A 339 1.77 9.69 -3.70
C VAL A 339 0.68 8.78 -3.14
N TYR A 340 -0.42 9.32 -2.59
CA TYR A 340 -1.51 8.50 -2.05
C TYR A 340 -2.15 7.54 -3.06
N PRO A 341 -2.34 7.91 -4.35
CA PRO A 341 -2.81 6.98 -5.35
C PRO A 341 -1.95 5.71 -5.44
N ARG A 342 -0.64 5.81 -5.17
CA ARG A 342 0.29 4.66 -5.16
C ARG A 342 0.15 3.75 -3.93
N VAL A 343 -0.66 4.16 -2.96
CA VAL A 343 -0.99 3.37 -1.76
C VAL A 343 -2.32 2.64 -1.93
N GLU A 344 -3.20 3.18 -2.77
CA GLU A 344 -4.56 2.67 -3.00
C GLU A 344 -4.71 2.03 -4.41
N ASP A 345 -3.61 1.74 -5.11
CA ASP A 345 -3.54 1.30 -6.51
C ASP A 345 -3.75 -0.19 -6.74
N ALA A 346 -4.23 -0.94 -5.74
CA ALA A 346 -4.52 -2.36 -5.89
C ALA A 346 -5.50 -2.58 -7.06
N ASN A 347 -5.14 -3.47 -7.97
CA ASN A 347 -5.92 -3.83 -9.15
C ASN A 347 -5.75 -5.33 -9.45
N LEU A 348 -6.48 -5.82 -10.45
CA LEU A 348 -6.66 -7.24 -10.69
C LEU A 348 -5.56 -7.84 -11.57
N SER A 349 -4.94 -7.05 -12.45
CA SER A 349 -3.86 -7.48 -13.34
C SER A 349 -2.46 -7.20 -12.79
N GLY A 350 -2.36 -6.39 -11.73
CA GLY A 350 -1.10 -5.96 -11.10
C GLY A 350 -0.34 -4.85 -11.86
N ASP A 351 -0.95 -4.19 -12.84
CA ASP A 351 -0.30 -3.25 -13.77
C ASP A 351 -0.39 -1.76 -13.37
N GLN A 352 -1.12 -1.44 -12.30
CA GLN A 352 -1.41 -0.10 -11.73
C GLN A 352 -2.50 0.70 -12.43
N LEU A 353 -3.19 0.11 -13.40
CA LEU A 353 -4.41 0.67 -13.94
C LEU A 353 -5.58 -0.02 -13.24
N ALA A 354 -6.54 0.77 -12.78
CA ALA A 354 -7.70 0.21 -12.11
C ALA A 354 -8.53 -0.62 -13.10
N ASP A 355 -8.64 -1.91 -12.81
CA ASP A 355 -9.37 -2.88 -13.61
C ASP A 355 -10.85 -2.94 -13.22
N LEU A 356 -11.66 -3.52 -14.09
CA LEU A 356 -13.10 -3.60 -13.86
C LEU A 356 -13.57 -5.04 -13.70
N TRP A 357 -14.12 -5.34 -12.52
CA TRP A 357 -14.87 -6.58 -12.30
C TRP A 357 -16.32 -6.47 -12.80
N LEU A 358 -16.81 -7.53 -13.43
CA LEU A 358 -18.13 -7.61 -14.08
C LEU A 358 -18.77 -8.99 -13.86
N ARG A 359 -20.11 -9.07 -13.87
CA ARG A 359 -20.82 -10.36 -13.94
C ARG A 359 -21.71 -10.43 -15.16
N ARG A 360 -21.69 -11.53 -15.89
CA ARG A 360 -22.61 -11.72 -17.03
C ARG A 360 -24.04 -11.93 -16.53
N ALA A 361 -24.97 -11.10 -16.99
CA ALA A 361 -26.34 -11.08 -16.47
C ALA A 361 -27.09 -12.41 -16.69
N SER A 362 -26.85 -13.08 -17.83
CA SER A 362 -27.54 -14.31 -18.22
C SER A 362 -26.99 -15.57 -17.55
N THR A 363 -25.67 -15.68 -17.40
CA THR A 363 -25.00 -16.89 -16.89
C THR A 363 -24.52 -16.76 -15.45
N LYS A 364 -24.51 -15.53 -14.92
CA LYS A 364 -24.01 -15.20 -13.57
C LYS A 364 -22.52 -15.53 -13.37
N VAL A 365 -21.80 -15.72 -14.47
CA VAL A 365 -20.35 -15.90 -14.47
C VAL A 365 -19.66 -14.56 -14.26
N GLY A 366 -18.69 -14.51 -13.34
CA GLY A 366 -17.84 -13.35 -13.09
C GLY A 366 -16.77 -13.20 -14.15
N TYR A 367 -16.32 -11.97 -14.38
CA TYR A 367 -15.26 -11.63 -15.31
C TYR A 367 -14.49 -10.41 -14.82
N GLU A 368 -13.27 -10.29 -15.30
CA GLU A 368 -12.46 -9.10 -15.21
C GLU A 368 -12.25 -8.51 -16.60
N LYS A 369 -12.00 -7.21 -16.64
CA LYS A 369 -11.56 -6.46 -17.80
C LYS A 369 -10.43 -5.53 -17.39
N ASP A 370 -9.25 -5.78 -17.95
CA ASP A 370 -8.03 -5.05 -17.61
C ASP A 370 -8.04 -3.68 -18.29
N SER A 371 -7.66 -2.63 -17.57
CA SER A 371 -7.59 -1.29 -18.13
C SER A 371 -6.41 -1.14 -19.10
N LYS A 372 -6.58 -0.26 -20.08
CA LYS A 372 -5.53 0.20 -21.00
C LYS A 372 -5.37 1.72 -20.93
N GLY A 373 -5.78 2.35 -19.82
CA GLY A 373 -5.75 3.79 -19.61
C GLY A 373 -6.94 4.54 -20.24
N THR A 374 -7.45 4.05 -21.37
CA THR A 374 -8.53 4.72 -22.13
C THR A 374 -9.58 3.77 -22.70
N SER A 375 -9.39 2.47 -22.49
CA SER A 375 -10.27 1.39 -22.92
C SER A 375 -10.04 0.18 -22.02
N PHE A 376 -10.80 -0.89 -22.22
CA PHE A 376 -10.62 -2.15 -21.50
C PHE A 376 -10.24 -3.29 -22.44
N GLY A 377 -9.44 -4.23 -21.95
CA GLY A 377 -9.04 -5.43 -22.65
C GLY A 377 -10.14 -6.48 -22.87
N PRO A 378 -9.75 -7.64 -23.43
CA PRO A 378 -10.58 -8.84 -23.45
C PRO A 378 -11.06 -9.21 -22.04
N SER A 379 -12.17 -9.94 -21.94
CA SER A 379 -12.67 -10.38 -20.63
C SER A 379 -11.98 -11.66 -20.17
N VAL A 380 -11.50 -11.68 -18.93
CA VAL A 380 -10.95 -12.86 -18.25
C VAL A 380 -12.04 -13.50 -17.39
N VAL A 381 -12.18 -14.83 -17.40
CA VAL A 381 -13.29 -15.56 -16.74
C VAL A 381 -12.97 -15.81 -15.27
N TRP A 382 -13.94 -15.56 -14.39
CA TRP A 382 -13.83 -15.75 -12.93
C TRP A 382 -14.77 -16.81 -12.34
N GLY A 383 -15.36 -17.67 -13.18
CA GLY A 383 -16.25 -18.75 -12.72
C GLY A 383 -17.64 -18.28 -12.26
N ASN A 384 -18.31 -19.05 -11.39
CA ASN A 384 -19.70 -18.81 -11.01
C ASN A 384 -19.83 -17.82 -9.84
N TRP A 385 -20.66 -16.77 -10.02
CA TRP A 385 -20.93 -15.70 -9.04
C TRP A 385 -22.44 -15.48 -8.83
N ASP A 386 -23.27 -16.50 -9.02
CA ASP A 386 -24.73 -16.43 -8.82
C ASP A 386 -25.12 -16.20 -7.35
N GLY A 387 -24.37 -16.78 -6.41
CA GLY A 387 -24.67 -16.72 -4.97
C GLY A 387 -24.64 -15.32 -4.34
N VAL A 388 -24.08 -14.31 -5.02
CA VAL A 388 -23.85 -12.96 -4.46
C VAL A 388 -24.67 -11.87 -5.16
N ASN A 389 -24.98 -10.79 -4.43
CA ASN A 389 -25.71 -9.62 -4.97
C ASN A 389 -24.98 -8.28 -4.78
N VAL A 390 -23.78 -8.29 -4.20
CA VAL A 390 -22.85 -7.17 -4.10
C VAL A 390 -21.45 -7.74 -4.33
N VAL A 391 -20.64 -7.06 -5.13
CA VAL A 391 -19.21 -7.29 -5.34
C VAL A 391 -18.53 -5.93 -5.46
N LEU A 392 -17.66 -5.63 -4.50
CA LEU A 392 -16.94 -4.36 -4.40
C LEU A 392 -15.44 -4.62 -4.45
N GLN A 393 -14.75 -3.95 -5.37
CA GLN A 393 -13.28 -3.89 -5.40
C GLN A 393 -12.78 -2.98 -4.26
N THR A 394 -11.76 -3.45 -3.55
CA THR A 394 -11.13 -2.72 -2.45
C THR A 394 -9.73 -3.30 -2.19
N ASP A 395 -8.98 -2.73 -1.26
CA ASP A 395 -7.81 -3.37 -0.66
C ASP A 395 -7.92 -3.07 0.84
N LEU A 396 -8.45 -4.00 1.65
CA LEU A 396 -8.73 -3.74 3.06
C LEU A 396 -7.49 -3.86 3.94
N ASN A 397 -6.43 -4.54 3.46
CA ASN A 397 -5.21 -4.75 4.23
C ASN A 397 -4.02 -3.90 3.73
N ARG A 398 -4.19 -3.17 2.61
CA ARG A 398 -3.18 -2.35 1.91
C ARG A 398 -1.96 -3.13 1.45
N ASP A 399 -2.15 -4.38 1.05
CA ASP A 399 -1.06 -5.21 0.56
C ASP A 399 -0.79 -5.06 -0.94
N ASP A 400 -1.49 -4.16 -1.66
CA ASP A 400 -1.39 -3.94 -3.12
C ASP A 400 -1.95 -5.10 -3.97
N TYR A 401 -2.55 -6.10 -3.34
CA TYR A 401 -3.35 -7.10 -4.02
C TYR A 401 -4.82 -6.70 -3.93
N GLN A 402 -5.55 -6.83 -5.03
CA GLN A 402 -6.97 -6.47 -5.03
C GLN A 402 -7.77 -7.45 -4.15
N ASP A 403 -8.52 -6.88 -3.23
CA ASP A 403 -9.54 -7.56 -2.45
C ASP A 403 -10.94 -7.36 -3.02
N LEU A 404 -11.84 -8.24 -2.60
CA LEU A 404 -13.27 -8.10 -2.85
C LEU A 404 -14.07 -8.13 -1.54
N VAL A 405 -15.05 -7.24 -1.44
CA VAL A 405 -16.13 -7.35 -0.45
C VAL A 405 -17.40 -7.80 -1.15
N VAL A 406 -17.94 -8.93 -0.74
CA VAL A 406 -19.11 -9.56 -1.37
C VAL A 406 -20.23 -9.80 -0.38
N ARG A 407 -21.48 -9.73 -0.84
CA ARG A 407 -22.65 -10.10 -0.02
C ARG A 407 -23.36 -11.32 -0.59
N ASP A 408 -23.47 -12.35 0.24
CA ASP A 408 -24.29 -13.52 -0.02
C ASP A 408 -25.77 -13.13 -0.16
N SER A 409 -26.38 -13.52 -1.27
CA SER A 409 -27.73 -13.08 -1.64
C SER A 409 -28.83 -13.75 -0.79
N ALA A 410 -28.59 -14.96 -0.29
CA ALA A 410 -29.58 -15.73 0.47
C ALA A 410 -29.64 -15.26 1.93
N THR A 411 -28.48 -15.23 2.58
CA THR A 411 -28.30 -14.95 4.01
C THR A 411 -28.11 -13.47 4.32
N GLY A 412 -27.56 -12.71 3.37
CA GLY A 412 -27.11 -11.33 3.59
C GLY A 412 -25.77 -11.24 4.33
N ALA A 413 -25.09 -12.35 4.61
CA ALA A 413 -23.74 -12.34 5.16
C ALA A 413 -22.77 -11.65 4.19
N VAL A 414 -21.79 -10.93 4.73
CA VAL A 414 -20.79 -10.19 3.97
C VAL A 414 -19.43 -10.81 4.21
N TYR A 415 -18.68 -11.02 3.14
CA TYR A 415 -17.38 -11.66 3.15
C TYR A 415 -16.33 -10.73 2.55
N TRP A 416 -15.14 -10.76 3.13
CA TRP A 416 -13.93 -10.23 2.55
C TRP A 416 -13.14 -11.38 1.92
N MET A 417 -12.88 -11.27 0.62
CA MET A 417 -12.06 -12.19 -0.15
C MET A 417 -10.78 -11.46 -0.51
N HIS A 418 -9.63 -12.00 -0.12
CA HIS A 418 -8.31 -11.39 -0.39
C HIS A 418 -7.31 -12.45 -0.84
N TYR A 419 -6.35 -12.03 -1.64
CA TYR A 419 -5.25 -12.89 -2.03
C TYR A 419 -4.19 -12.92 -0.92
N VAL A 420 -3.68 -14.11 -0.60
CA VAL A 420 -2.62 -14.32 0.38
C VAL A 420 -1.36 -14.72 -0.37
N PRO A 421 -0.40 -13.79 -0.54
CA PRO A 421 0.78 -14.05 -1.38
C PRO A 421 1.63 -15.20 -0.89
N ASP A 422 1.78 -15.37 0.42
CA ASP A 422 2.59 -16.44 1.03
C ASP A 422 2.09 -17.85 0.68
N SER A 423 0.77 -18.01 0.50
CA SER A 423 0.14 -19.28 0.14
C SER A 423 -0.39 -19.32 -1.29
N GLU A 424 -0.12 -18.27 -2.08
CA GLU A 424 -0.58 -18.06 -3.45
C GLU A 424 -2.06 -18.43 -3.67
N SER A 425 -2.92 -18.02 -2.73
CA SER A 425 -4.32 -18.44 -2.70
C SER A 425 -5.25 -17.38 -2.13
N TRP A 426 -6.53 -17.47 -2.50
CA TRP A 426 -7.57 -16.60 -1.97
C TRP A 426 -8.07 -17.10 -0.61
N ALA A 427 -8.11 -16.21 0.37
CA ALA A 427 -8.75 -16.41 1.65
C ALA A 427 -10.13 -15.75 1.67
N THR A 428 -11.11 -16.39 2.33
CA THR A 428 -12.46 -15.85 2.50
C THR A 428 -12.79 -15.73 3.99
N THR A 429 -13.06 -14.50 4.43
CA THR A 429 -13.40 -14.19 5.83
C THR A 429 -14.79 -13.59 5.92
N GLN A 430 -15.67 -14.16 6.75
CA GLN A 430 -16.96 -13.54 7.02
C GLN A 430 -16.76 -12.33 7.92
N ILE A 431 -17.09 -11.14 7.40
CA ILE A 431 -16.90 -9.87 8.12
C ILE A 431 -18.19 -9.37 8.78
N PHE A 432 -19.36 -9.72 8.23
CA PHE A 432 -20.65 -9.41 8.85
C PHE A 432 -21.64 -10.57 8.66
N ALA A 433 -22.36 -10.93 9.72
CA ALA A 433 -23.23 -12.12 9.72
C ALA A 433 -24.54 -11.95 8.94
N ASN A 434 -25.14 -10.76 8.95
CA ASN A 434 -26.39 -10.51 8.24
C ASN A 434 -26.62 -9.02 7.99
N TRP A 435 -26.40 -8.59 6.75
CA TRP A 435 -26.65 -7.25 6.24
C TRP A 435 -27.74 -7.24 5.16
N LYS A 436 -28.75 -8.12 5.28
CA LYS A 436 -29.90 -8.15 4.37
C LYS A 436 -30.74 -6.87 4.42
N SER A 437 -30.76 -6.20 5.57
CA SER A 437 -31.44 -4.90 5.77
C SER A 437 -30.59 -3.69 5.36
N ARG A 438 -29.30 -3.87 5.08
CA ARG A 438 -28.45 -2.80 4.55
C ARG A 438 -28.78 -2.58 3.08
N THR A 439 -29.21 -1.37 2.76
CA THR A 439 -29.60 -1.00 1.41
C THR A 439 -28.37 -0.78 0.53
N ARG A 440 -27.25 -0.33 1.10
CA ARG A 440 -25.97 -0.12 0.40
C ARG A 440 -24.78 -0.56 1.26
N ILE A 441 -23.73 -1.03 0.60
CA ILE A 441 -22.39 -1.29 1.16
C ILE A 441 -21.42 -0.48 0.29
N ILE A 442 -20.42 0.17 0.89
CA ILE A 442 -19.44 0.97 0.16
C ILE A 442 -18.06 0.70 0.76
N THR A 443 -17.04 0.55 -0.08
CA THR A 443 -15.63 0.38 0.29
C THR A 443 -14.80 1.56 -0.23
N PRO A 444 -14.89 2.74 0.40
CA PRO A 444 -14.31 3.96 -0.16
C PRO A 444 -12.78 4.06 -0.08
N GLY A 445 -12.14 3.25 0.77
CA GLY A 445 -10.78 3.50 1.27
C GLY A 445 -10.83 4.02 2.71
N ASP A 446 -9.78 4.72 3.13
CA ASP A 446 -9.66 5.29 4.49
C ASP A 446 -10.42 6.62 4.61
N VAL A 447 -11.62 6.57 5.19
CA VAL A 447 -12.48 7.74 5.48
C VAL A 447 -12.14 8.32 6.85
N THR A 448 -11.72 7.48 7.80
CA THR A 448 -11.44 7.91 9.17
C THR A 448 -10.09 8.62 9.34
N GLY A 449 -9.23 8.57 8.33
CA GLY A 449 -7.90 9.18 8.32
C GLY A 449 -6.89 8.44 9.19
N ASP A 450 -7.16 7.17 9.51
CA ASP A 450 -6.34 6.35 10.40
C ASP A 450 -5.38 5.40 9.66
N TYR A 451 -5.33 5.52 8.33
CA TYR A 451 -4.52 4.76 7.38
C TYR A 451 -4.99 3.32 7.14
N LYS A 452 -6.23 3.01 7.53
CA LYS A 452 -6.80 1.69 7.34
C LYS A 452 -8.11 1.85 6.55
N PRO A 453 -8.26 1.13 5.43
CA PRO A 453 -9.47 1.22 4.63
C PRO A 453 -10.72 0.79 5.40
N ASP A 454 -11.78 1.57 5.24
CA ASP A 454 -13.03 1.42 5.98
C ASP A 454 -14.13 0.77 5.13
N VAL A 455 -15.15 0.23 5.82
CA VAL A 455 -16.41 -0.17 5.18
C VAL A 455 -17.51 0.77 5.63
N LEU A 456 -18.38 1.17 4.71
CA LEU A 456 -19.56 1.97 4.97
C LEU A 456 -20.83 1.20 4.63
N SER A 457 -21.93 1.50 5.30
CA SER A 457 -23.24 0.96 4.93
C SER A 457 -24.39 1.93 5.18
N VAL A 458 -25.44 1.82 4.36
CA VAL A 458 -26.72 2.50 4.60
C VAL A 458 -27.73 1.49 5.10
N ASP A 459 -28.32 1.72 6.27
CA ASP A 459 -29.39 0.86 6.78
C ASP A 459 -30.75 1.14 6.13
N SER A 460 -31.75 0.32 6.46
CA SER A 460 -33.12 0.46 5.94
C SER A 460 -33.81 1.75 6.39
N ALA A 461 -33.42 2.31 7.54
CA ALA A 461 -33.90 3.62 8.01
C ALA A 461 -33.22 4.79 7.27
N GLY A 462 -32.19 4.51 6.48
CA GLY A 462 -31.46 5.50 5.69
C GLY A 462 -30.38 6.23 6.49
N ALA A 463 -29.85 5.63 7.55
CA ALA A 463 -28.66 6.14 8.21
C ALA A 463 -27.40 5.56 7.55
N LEU A 464 -26.40 6.42 7.32
CA LEU A 464 -25.06 6.01 6.93
C LEU A 464 -24.22 5.70 8.16
N TRP A 465 -23.51 4.59 8.10
CA TRP A 465 -22.59 4.10 9.13
C TRP A 465 -21.20 3.91 8.54
N ILE A 466 -20.17 4.25 9.31
CA ILE A 466 -18.76 3.92 9.06
C ILE A 466 -18.35 2.81 10.02
N TYR A 467 -17.66 1.81 9.49
CA TYR A 467 -17.04 0.70 10.22
C TYR A 467 -15.52 0.88 10.08
N PRO A 468 -14.85 1.44 11.10
CA PRO A 468 -13.42 1.71 11.04
C PRO A 468 -12.61 0.42 10.81
N GLY A 469 -11.79 0.36 9.77
CA GLY A 469 -11.02 -0.84 9.44
C GLY A 469 -9.82 -1.06 10.36
N ASN A 470 -9.48 -2.32 10.64
CA ASN A 470 -8.24 -2.66 11.35
C ASN A 470 -7.10 -3.13 10.41
N GLY A 471 -7.37 -3.30 9.12
CA GLY A 471 -6.39 -3.79 8.15
C GLY A 471 -6.25 -5.33 8.10
N ASN A 472 -7.17 -6.06 8.74
CA ASN A 472 -7.09 -7.51 8.89
C ASN A 472 -8.48 -8.19 8.82
N GLY A 473 -9.44 -7.53 8.17
CA GLY A 473 -10.82 -8.01 8.08
C GLY A 473 -11.67 -7.82 9.33
N THR A 474 -11.12 -7.23 10.40
CA THR A 474 -11.89 -6.82 11.58
C THR A 474 -12.15 -5.32 11.57
N PHE A 475 -13.17 -4.89 12.33
CA PHE A 475 -13.62 -3.51 12.37
C PHE A 475 -13.76 -3.00 13.81
N GLY A 476 -13.48 -1.72 13.99
CA GLY A 476 -13.76 -0.99 15.22
C GLY A 476 -15.26 -0.77 15.44
N SER A 477 -15.58 -0.02 16.50
CA SER A 477 -16.98 0.32 16.81
C SER A 477 -17.59 1.16 15.69
N PRO A 478 -18.77 0.78 15.17
CA PRO A 478 -19.40 1.53 14.08
C PRO A 478 -19.86 2.91 14.54
N SER A 479 -19.66 3.92 13.68
CA SER A 479 -20.08 5.29 13.94
C SER A 479 -21.15 5.74 12.94
N LYS A 480 -22.23 6.34 13.44
CA LYS A 480 -23.29 6.89 12.58
C LYS A 480 -22.84 8.26 12.05
N VAL A 481 -22.89 8.44 10.75
CA VAL A 481 -22.60 9.73 10.10
C VAL A 481 -23.83 10.64 10.20
N SER A 482 -24.92 10.25 9.55
CA SER A 482 -26.19 10.99 9.52
C SER A 482 -27.32 10.15 8.95
N THR A 483 -28.56 10.66 8.99
CA THR A 483 -29.76 10.04 8.40
C THR A 483 -30.11 10.68 7.05
N GLY A 484 -31.09 10.10 6.34
CA GLY A 484 -31.59 10.66 5.07
C GLY A 484 -30.90 10.14 3.81
N TRP A 485 -30.00 9.15 3.93
CA TRP A 485 -29.25 8.58 2.81
C TRP A 485 -30.11 7.75 1.86
N ASN A 486 -31.33 7.37 2.28
CA ASN A 486 -32.35 6.78 1.41
C ASN A 486 -32.78 7.71 0.25
N GLN A 487 -32.40 8.99 0.26
CA GLN A 487 -32.58 9.90 -0.88
C GLN A 487 -31.70 9.56 -2.09
N TYR A 488 -30.62 8.79 -1.89
CA TYR A 488 -29.68 8.43 -2.94
C TYR A 488 -30.06 7.09 -3.59
N SER A 489 -29.97 7.01 -4.91
CA SER A 489 -30.10 5.76 -5.66
C SER A 489 -28.79 4.99 -5.65
N THR A 490 -27.67 5.70 -5.60
CA THR A 490 -26.32 5.17 -5.79
C THR A 490 -25.37 5.97 -4.90
N ILE A 491 -24.48 5.27 -4.22
CA ILE A 491 -23.36 5.83 -3.46
C ILE A 491 -22.19 4.93 -3.81
N VAL A 492 -21.13 5.51 -4.37
CA VAL A 492 -19.91 4.80 -4.73
C VAL A 492 -18.71 5.55 -4.15
N GLY A 493 -17.65 4.82 -3.92
CA GLY A 493 -16.35 5.30 -3.46
C GLY A 493 -15.27 4.35 -4.00
N HIS A 494 -14.05 4.46 -3.48
CA HIS A 494 -12.81 3.82 -3.93
C HIS A 494 -11.97 4.85 -4.67
N GLY A 495 -11.36 5.73 -3.87
CA GLY A 495 -10.47 6.78 -4.34
C GLY A 495 -10.68 8.14 -3.67
N ASP A 496 -9.70 9.00 -3.89
CA ASP A 496 -9.66 10.41 -3.50
C ASP A 496 -9.87 11.27 -4.76
N PHE A 497 -11.09 11.81 -4.92
CA PHE A 497 -11.45 12.64 -6.07
C PHE A 497 -10.94 14.08 -5.94
N THR A 498 -10.50 14.46 -4.74
CA THR A 498 -10.00 15.81 -4.43
C THR A 498 -8.48 15.93 -4.44
N GLY A 499 -7.76 14.79 -4.46
CA GLY A 499 -6.31 14.74 -4.36
C GLY A 499 -5.77 15.22 -3.01
N ASP A 500 -6.60 15.23 -1.97
CA ASP A 500 -6.28 15.77 -0.65
C ASP A 500 -5.76 14.75 0.38
N GLY A 501 -5.65 13.48 -0.03
CA GLY A 501 -5.17 12.34 0.73
C GLY A 501 -6.25 11.67 1.58
N LYS A 502 -7.53 11.91 1.29
CA LYS A 502 -8.67 11.34 2.05
C LYS A 502 -9.68 10.74 1.09
N ALA A 503 -10.26 9.61 1.49
CA ALA A 503 -11.26 8.94 0.68
C ALA A 503 -12.54 9.77 0.54
N ASP A 504 -13.06 9.84 -0.69
CA ASP A 504 -14.25 10.60 -1.05
C ASP A 504 -15.42 9.67 -1.44
N LEU A 505 -16.63 10.24 -1.49
CA LEU A 505 -17.80 9.55 -2.05
C LEU A 505 -18.44 10.34 -3.19
N LEU A 506 -19.00 9.61 -4.14
CA LEU A 506 -19.93 10.13 -5.13
C LEU A 506 -21.33 9.56 -4.88
N ALA A 507 -22.34 10.41 -4.88
CA ALA A 507 -23.72 10.00 -4.68
C ALA A 507 -24.66 10.58 -5.73
N ARG A 508 -25.63 9.77 -6.18
CA ARG A 508 -26.71 10.20 -7.08
C ARG A 508 -28.06 10.17 -6.38
N THR A 509 -28.82 11.25 -6.45
CA THR A 509 -30.18 11.30 -5.90
C THR A 509 -31.16 10.44 -6.69
N LYS A 510 -32.15 9.85 -6.02
CA LYS A 510 -33.28 9.16 -6.66
C LYS A 510 -34.09 10.12 -7.53
N THR A 511 -34.43 11.28 -6.98
CA THR A 511 -35.17 12.32 -7.69
C THR A 511 -34.21 13.16 -8.54
N GLY A 512 -34.49 13.25 -9.84
CA GLY A 512 -33.75 14.09 -10.78
C GLY A 512 -32.34 13.60 -11.17
N GLY A 513 -31.83 12.53 -10.55
CA GLY A 513 -30.54 11.94 -10.89
C GLY A 513 -29.34 12.87 -10.65
N VAL A 514 -29.43 13.80 -9.69
CA VAL A 514 -28.38 14.79 -9.41
C VAL A 514 -27.22 14.11 -8.68
N GLY A 515 -26.01 14.29 -9.21
CA GLY A 515 -24.74 13.83 -8.67
C GLY A 515 -24.10 14.83 -7.72
N TYR A 516 -23.55 14.31 -6.63
CA TYR A 516 -22.82 15.05 -5.62
C TYR A 516 -21.49 14.39 -5.30
N LEU A 517 -20.46 15.22 -5.07
CA LEU A 517 -19.23 14.85 -4.40
C LEU A 517 -19.38 15.11 -2.90
N LEU A 518 -19.05 14.13 -2.08
CA LEU A 518 -18.99 14.24 -0.64
C LEU A 518 -17.52 14.05 -0.24
N LYS A 519 -16.86 15.16 0.09
CA LYS A 519 -15.43 15.13 0.35
C LYS A 519 -15.15 14.60 1.74
N GLY A 520 -14.22 13.65 1.84
CA GLY A 520 -13.76 13.09 3.09
C GLY A 520 -13.11 14.15 3.97
N ASN A 521 -13.14 13.93 5.27
CA ASN A 521 -12.52 14.83 6.25
C ASN A 521 -11.54 14.11 7.18
N GLY A 522 -11.30 12.81 6.98
CA GLY A 522 -10.38 12.03 7.81
C GLY A 522 -10.85 11.99 9.27
N LYS A 523 -12.16 11.82 9.46
CA LYS A 523 -12.85 11.86 10.76
C LYS A 523 -14.01 10.86 10.76
N THR A 524 -14.50 10.54 11.95
CA THR A 524 -15.64 9.65 12.13
C THR A 524 -16.94 10.43 12.39
N GLY A 525 -18.06 9.70 12.41
CA GLY A 525 -19.36 10.25 12.77
C GLY A 525 -19.83 11.39 11.86
N SER A 526 -20.52 12.38 12.43
CA SER A 526 -21.13 13.49 11.67
C SER A 526 -20.12 14.42 10.99
N GLN A 527 -18.84 14.31 11.32
CA GLN A 527 -17.76 15.12 10.74
C GLN A 527 -17.02 14.42 9.61
N ALA A 528 -17.39 13.17 9.28
CA ALA A 528 -16.68 12.35 8.28
C ALA A 528 -16.64 12.96 6.88
N PHE A 529 -17.69 13.69 6.51
CA PHE A 529 -17.78 14.39 5.23
C PHE A 529 -18.10 15.86 5.43
N VAL A 530 -17.49 16.71 4.62
CA VAL A 530 -17.81 18.14 4.55
C VAL A 530 -19.10 18.36 3.72
N PRO A 531 -19.67 19.58 3.66
CA PRO A 531 -20.83 19.85 2.83
C PRO A 531 -20.64 19.39 1.37
N ARG A 532 -21.63 18.65 0.86
CA ARG A 532 -21.59 18.05 -0.48
C ARG A 532 -21.54 19.12 -1.58
N VAL A 533 -20.79 18.86 -2.64
CA VAL A 533 -20.69 19.71 -3.83
C VAL A 533 -21.55 19.11 -4.93
N LYS A 534 -22.46 19.90 -5.51
CA LYS A 534 -23.23 19.46 -6.68
C LYS A 534 -22.30 19.43 -7.89
N VAL A 535 -22.22 18.27 -8.55
CA VAL A 535 -21.31 18.07 -9.68
C VAL A 535 -22.05 18.20 -10.99
N ARG A 536 -22.97 17.27 -11.29
CA ARG A 536 -23.75 17.24 -12.53
C ARG A 536 -24.97 16.31 -12.41
N SER A 537 -25.82 16.28 -13.43
CA SER A 537 -26.86 15.25 -13.54
C SER A 537 -26.32 13.97 -14.20
N TRP A 538 -26.80 12.83 -13.70
CA TRP A 538 -26.52 11.47 -14.15
C TRP A 538 -27.81 10.71 -14.51
N SER A 539 -28.89 11.42 -14.84
CA SER A 539 -30.20 10.83 -15.14
C SER A 539 -30.22 9.94 -16.39
N GLY A 540 -29.32 10.18 -17.35
CA GLY A 540 -29.18 9.37 -18.58
C GLY A 540 -28.44 8.04 -18.39
N PHE A 541 -28.00 7.72 -17.18
CA PHE A 541 -27.18 6.55 -16.87
C PHE A 541 -27.91 5.61 -15.90
N ASN A 542 -27.77 4.30 -16.06
CA ASN A 542 -28.37 3.31 -15.15
C ASN A 542 -27.38 2.72 -14.14
N THR A 543 -26.07 2.81 -14.42
CA THR A 543 -25.00 2.30 -13.56
C THR A 543 -23.90 3.34 -13.43
N LEU A 544 -23.36 3.47 -12.21
CA LEU A 544 -22.22 4.32 -11.87
C LEU A 544 -21.27 3.46 -11.02
N VAL A 545 -19.97 3.50 -11.29
CA VAL A 545 -18.95 2.74 -10.54
C VAL A 545 -17.62 3.49 -10.55
N THR A 546 -16.83 3.28 -9.51
CA THR A 546 -15.52 3.90 -9.28
C THR A 546 -14.52 2.79 -9.02
N PRO A 547 -13.87 2.25 -10.06
CA PRO A 547 -12.92 1.15 -9.90
C PRO A 547 -11.55 1.61 -9.39
N GLY A 548 -11.26 2.92 -9.40
CA GLY A 548 -9.96 3.48 -9.04
C GLY A 548 -9.41 4.38 -10.16
N ASP A 549 -8.10 4.47 -10.30
CA ASP A 549 -7.40 5.20 -11.38
C ASP A 549 -7.28 4.35 -12.65
N VAL A 550 -8.28 4.42 -13.51
CA VAL A 550 -8.33 3.66 -14.78
C VAL A 550 -7.29 4.22 -15.75
N THR A 551 -7.02 5.52 -15.71
CA THR A 551 -6.12 6.22 -16.64
C THR A 551 -4.63 6.08 -16.31
N GLY A 552 -4.30 5.75 -15.06
CA GLY A 552 -2.93 5.69 -14.52
C GLY A 552 -2.32 7.06 -14.25
N ASP A 553 -3.13 8.12 -14.22
CA ASP A 553 -2.67 9.51 -14.08
C ASP A 553 -2.51 9.96 -12.61
N GLY A 554 -2.72 9.04 -11.67
CA GLY A 554 -2.73 9.25 -10.23
C GLY A 554 -4.03 9.84 -9.71
N LYS A 555 -5.15 9.74 -10.43
CA LYS A 555 -6.43 10.31 -9.98
C LYS A 555 -7.54 9.29 -10.06
N ALA A 556 -8.42 9.30 -9.06
CA ALA A 556 -9.59 8.43 -9.08
C ALA A 556 -10.51 8.76 -10.26
N ASP A 557 -10.87 7.75 -11.03
CA ASP A 557 -11.73 7.85 -12.19
C ASP A 557 -13.15 7.34 -11.92
N PHE A 558 -14.04 7.65 -12.85
CA PHE A 558 -15.45 7.30 -12.75
C PHE A 558 -15.98 6.67 -14.04
N LEU A 559 -16.72 5.58 -13.91
CA LEU A 559 -17.40 4.93 -15.02
C LEU A 559 -18.91 5.09 -14.91
N ALA A 560 -19.56 5.38 -16.04
CA ALA A 560 -21.00 5.46 -16.13
C ALA A 560 -21.55 4.73 -17.35
N ARG A 561 -22.56 3.88 -17.14
CA ARG A 561 -23.22 3.10 -18.20
C ARG A 561 -24.60 3.66 -18.51
N THR A 562 -24.89 3.80 -19.80
CA THR A 562 -26.22 4.12 -20.32
C THR A 562 -27.14 2.89 -20.34
N PRO A 563 -28.47 3.04 -20.35
CA PRO A 563 -29.40 1.91 -20.48
C PRO A 563 -29.21 1.05 -21.73
N THR A 564 -28.66 1.60 -22.81
CA THR A 564 -28.38 0.89 -24.06
C THR A 564 -27.10 0.06 -24.01
N GLY A 565 -26.24 0.26 -23.00
CA GLY A 565 -24.99 -0.49 -22.82
C GLY A 565 -23.72 0.27 -23.20
N VAL A 566 -23.80 1.55 -23.56
CA VAL A 566 -22.59 2.37 -23.73
C VAL A 566 -21.99 2.70 -22.37
N MET A 567 -20.73 2.31 -22.16
CA MET A 567 -19.93 2.67 -20.99
C MET A 567 -19.03 3.84 -21.32
N TYR A 568 -18.98 4.82 -20.41
CA TYR A 568 -18.11 5.97 -20.49
C TYR A 568 -17.16 6.02 -19.30
N LEU A 569 -15.89 6.25 -19.58
CA LEU A 569 -14.87 6.66 -18.63
C LEU A 569 -14.88 8.18 -18.51
N TYR A 570 -14.93 8.68 -17.27
CA TYR A 570 -14.78 10.07 -16.90
C TYR A 570 -13.47 10.20 -16.12
N PRO A 571 -12.40 10.69 -16.78
CA PRO A 571 -11.13 10.92 -16.12
C PRO A 571 -11.30 11.86 -14.93
N GLY A 572 -10.75 11.51 -13.77
CA GLY A 572 -10.69 12.39 -12.61
C GLY A 572 -9.82 13.61 -12.88
N THR A 573 -10.15 14.72 -12.22
CA THR A 573 -9.30 15.93 -12.24
C THR A 573 -8.53 16.12 -10.96
N GLY A 574 -8.89 15.40 -9.89
CA GLY A 574 -8.30 15.62 -8.56
C GLY A 574 -8.69 16.99 -8.00
N THR A 575 -9.87 17.51 -8.36
CA THR A 575 -10.34 18.81 -7.87
C THR A 575 -11.59 18.64 -7.03
N GLY A 576 -11.62 19.23 -5.84
CA GLY A 576 -12.80 19.19 -4.95
C GLY A 576 -13.95 20.13 -5.34
N THR A 577 -14.15 20.37 -6.65
CA THR A 577 -15.09 21.38 -7.19
C THR A 577 -16.29 20.74 -7.92
N SER A 578 -17.04 21.47 -8.73
CA SER A 578 -18.03 20.86 -9.64
C SER A 578 -17.40 20.31 -10.92
N ALA A 579 -16.16 20.70 -11.24
CA ALA A 579 -15.42 20.28 -12.43
C ALA A 579 -14.54 19.05 -12.16
N ILE A 580 -15.08 18.06 -11.43
CA ILE A 580 -14.27 16.93 -10.95
C ILE A 580 -13.87 15.93 -12.03
N PHE A 581 -14.50 16.01 -13.21
CA PHE A 581 -14.26 15.10 -14.33
C PHE A 581 -13.78 15.85 -15.57
N GLY A 582 -12.81 15.26 -16.27
CA GLY A 582 -12.42 15.65 -17.61
C GLY A 582 -13.42 15.18 -18.67
N THR A 583 -13.00 15.30 -19.94
CA THR A 583 -13.82 14.90 -21.09
C THR A 583 -14.10 13.40 -21.07
N PRO A 584 -15.38 12.95 -21.16
CA PRO A 584 -15.71 11.54 -21.15
C PRO A 584 -15.23 10.82 -22.41
N LYS A 585 -14.78 9.59 -22.24
CA LYS A 585 -14.36 8.67 -23.30
C LYS A 585 -15.29 7.46 -23.33
N SER A 586 -15.83 7.08 -24.48
CA SER A 586 -16.55 5.81 -24.57
C SER A 586 -15.55 4.66 -24.54
N VAL A 587 -15.78 3.68 -23.66
CA VAL A 587 -14.90 2.51 -23.48
C VAL A 587 -15.53 1.20 -23.96
N GLY A 588 -16.72 1.29 -24.56
CA GLY A 588 -17.42 0.18 -25.20
C GLY A 588 -18.94 0.35 -25.22
N THR A 589 -19.63 -0.43 -26.04
CA THR A 589 -21.08 -0.35 -26.28
C THR A 589 -21.85 -1.61 -25.89
N ASP A 590 -21.15 -2.67 -25.54
CA ASP A 590 -21.70 -4.00 -25.25
C ASP A 590 -21.98 -4.21 -23.76
N TYR A 591 -21.94 -3.16 -22.94
CA TYR A 591 -22.02 -3.32 -21.50
C TYR A 591 -23.43 -3.65 -20.97
N LYS A 592 -24.46 -3.66 -21.81
CA LYS A 592 -25.83 -4.00 -21.40
C LYS A 592 -25.95 -5.43 -20.83
N GLN A 593 -25.08 -6.33 -21.28
CA GLN A 593 -25.05 -7.74 -20.84
C GLN A 593 -24.40 -7.96 -19.47
N TRP A 594 -23.79 -6.92 -18.88
CA TRP A 594 -23.06 -7.01 -17.61
C TRP A 594 -23.88 -6.45 -16.45
N ASP A 595 -24.00 -7.26 -15.39
CA ASP A 595 -24.36 -6.86 -14.05
C ASP A 595 -23.11 -6.24 -13.40
N ILE A 596 -23.14 -4.94 -13.10
CA ILE A 596 -22.13 -4.25 -12.31
C ILE A 596 -22.77 -4.00 -10.95
N ILE A 597 -22.60 -4.98 -10.07
CA ILE A 597 -23.29 -5.05 -8.77
C ILE A 597 -22.40 -4.48 -7.67
N SER A 598 -22.21 -3.16 -7.71
CA SER A 598 -21.57 -2.37 -6.66
C SER A 598 -22.56 -1.89 -5.60
#